data_AF-A0AA42ZLP6-F1
#
_entry.id   AF-A0AA42ZLP6-F1
#
_cell.length_a   1.000
_cell.length_b   1.000
_cell.length_c   1.000
_cell.angle_alpha   90.00
_cell.angle_beta   90.00
_cell.angle_gamma   90.00
#
_symmetry.space_group_name_H-M   'P 1'
#
loop_
_entity.id
_entity.type
_entity.pdbx_description
1 polymer ?
#
loop_
_entity_poly.entity_id
_entity_poly.type
_entity_poly.pdbx_seq_one_letter_code
_entity_poly.pdbx_strand_id
1 'polypeptide(L)'
;MRHGLVKRACYGVLVAALIFGPRVVTEYYAPDEIGVVATLSVLLVPMALAGAVGSLVMIGFRGLRRQALNVIVPCLAFLLASAGMLRLQGEARSLAFEKLAERSRPLVEAIGRYERERDAPPHSLDSLVPDYLDEIPETGIEACPEYDYEAVVEIADDYGQSSGRRVARVSRWELRVHCPIGFLNWDVFFYWPTQDYPDGIYGGAIERIADWAYVHE
;
A
#
# COMPACT_ATOMS: atom_id res chain seq x y z
N MET A 1 -37.00 27.42 5.26
CA MET A 1 -35.59 27.87 5.45
C MET A 1 -34.58 26.76 5.76
N ARG A 2 -34.91 25.65 6.44
CA ARG A 2 -33.92 24.60 6.82
C ARG A 2 -33.30 23.78 5.67
N HIS A 3 -33.94 23.70 4.48
CA HIS A 3 -33.41 22.92 3.35
C HIS A 3 -32.16 23.51 2.66
N GLY A 4 -31.84 24.80 2.87
CA GLY A 4 -30.68 25.43 2.23
C GLY A 4 -29.35 25.07 2.89
N LEU A 5 -29.35 24.80 4.20
CA LEU A 5 -28.13 24.57 4.97
C LEU A 5 -27.50 23.21 4.65
N VAL A 6 -28.33 22.16 4.55
CA VAL A 6 -27.89 20.79 4.25
C VAL A 6 -27.25 20.71 2.86
N LYS A 7 -27.83 21.40 1.86
CA LYS A 7 -27.26 21.44 0.50
C LYS A 7 -25.89 22.10 0.45
N ARG A 8 -25.69 23.19 1.21
CA ARG A 8 -24.41 23.90 1.28
C ARG A 8 -23.34 23.08 1.99
N ALA A 9 -23.70 22.35 3.04
CA ALA A 9 -22.78 21.46 3.75
C ALA A 9 -22.30 20.30 2.86
N CYS A 10 -23.21 19.63 2.15
CA CYS A 10 -22.84 18.54 1.24
C CYS A 10 -21.97 19.00 0.06
N TYR A 11 -22.26 20.18 -0.52
CA TYR A 11 -21.42 20.75 -1.57
C TYR A 11 -20.03 21.13 -1.07
N GLY A 12 -19.92 21.68 0.15
CA GLY A 12 -18.64 22.01 0.77
C GLY A 12 -17.74 20.78 0.94
N VAL A 13 -18.30 19.67 1.42
CA VAL A 13 -17.55 18.40 1.59
C VAL A 13 -17.11 17.83 0.24
N LEU A 14 -17.98 17.87 -0.78
CA LEU A 14 -17.64 17.33 -2.10
C LEU A 14 -16.56 18.17 -2.81
N VAL A 15 -16.64 19.50 -2.69
CA VAL A 15 -15.63 20.42 -3.25
C VAL A 15 -14.30 20.29 -2.50
N ALA A 16 -14.33 20.13 -1.18
CA ALA A 16 -13.11 19.87 -0.40
C ALA A 16 -12.46 18.54 -0.82
N ALA A 17 -13.23 17.45 -0.97
CA ALA A 17 -12.69 16.16 -1.41
C ALA A 17 -12.04 16.25 -2.81
N LEU A 18 -12.63 17.03 -3.73
CA LEU A 18 -12.09 17.21 -5.10
C LEU A 18 -10.87 18.14 -5.16
N ILE A 19 -10.78 19.15 -4.29
CA ILE A 19 -9.66 20.11 -4.29
C ILE A 19 -8.46 19.58 -3.50
N PHE A 20 -8.70 18.93 -2.37
CA PHE A 20 -7.63 18.45 -1.50
C PHE A 20 -7.16 17.03 -1.86
N GLY A 21 -8.02 16.19 -2.44
CA GLY A 21 -7.65 14.83 -2.86
C GLY A 21 -6.41 14.76 -3.75
N PRO A 22 -6.29 15.57 -4.83
CA PRO A 22 -5.12 15.54 -5.71
C PRO A 22 -3.86 16.08 -5.06
N ARG A 23 -3.96 17.05 -4.14
CA ARG A 23 -2.80 17.62 -3.44
C ARG A 23 -2.20 16.63 -2.44
N VAL A 24 -3.04 15.87 -1.74
CA VAL A 24 -2.61 14.77 -0.84
C VAL A 24 -1.87 13.65 -1.59
N VAL A 25 -2.11 13.49 -2.90
CA VAL A 25 -1.37 12.51 -3.74
C VAL A 25 -0.03 13.06 -4.20
N THR A 26 0.09 14.37 -4.38
CA THR A 26 1.31 14.99 -4.93
C THR A 26 2.28 15.53 -3.89
N GLU A 27 1.80 15.80 -2.67
CA GLU A 27 2.61 16.26 -1.54
C GLU A 27 2.87 15.06 -0.61
N TYR A 28 4.07 14.52 -0.76
CA TYR A 28 4.59 13.33 -0.08
C TYR A 28 4.39 13.37 1.46
N TYR A 29 3.65 12.37 1.96
CA TYR A 29 3.97 11.56 3.15
C TYR A 29 4.27 12.22 4.51
N ALA A 30 3.47 13.19 4.94
CA ALA A 30 3.32 13.43 6.39
C ALA A 30 2.40 12.34 7.02
N PRO A 31 2.86 11.57 8.03
CA PRO A 31 2.10 10.44 8.58
C PRO A 31 0.78 10.84 9.27
N ASP A 32 0.61 12.11 9.63
CA ASP A 32 -0.58 12.66 10.27
C ASP A 32 -1.73 12.94 9.29
N GLU A 33 -1.45 13.40 8.06
CA GLU A 33 -2.49 13.75 7.10
C GLU A 33 -3.14 12.52 6.42
N ILE A 34 -2.34 11.49 6.11
CA ILE A 34 -2.84 10.24 5.52
C ILE A 34 -3.81 9.53 6.47
N GLY A 35 -3.52 9.54 7.77
CA GLY A 35 -4.39 8.98 8.79
C GLY A 35 -5.76 9.65 8.83
N VAL A 36 -5.82 10.98 8.68
CA VAL A 36 -7.07 11.74 8.67
C VAL A 36 -7.90 11.41 7.43
N VAL A 37 -7.29 11.40 6.23
CA VAL A 37 -8.02 11.11 4.99
C VAL A 37 -8.54 9.67 4.97
N ALA A 38 -7.73 8.71 5.42
CA ALA A 38 -8.16 7.31 5.56
C ALA A 38 -9.32 7.18 6.55
N THR A 39 -9.20 7.81 7.73
CA THR A 39 -10.25 7.79 8.77
C THR A 39 -11.55 8.41 8.28
N LEU A 40 -11.49 9.56 7.59
CA LEU A 40 -12.66 10.19 7.00
C LEU A 40 -13.28 9.32 5.91
N SER A 41 -12.47 8.67 5.08
CA SER A 41 -12.97 7.79 4.00
C SER A 41 -13.74 6.59 4.55
N VAL A 42 -13.26 5.99 5.65
CA VAL A 42 -13.95 4.89 6.36
C VAL A 42 -15.36 5.28 6.81
N LEU A 43 -15.61 6.55 7.15
CA LEU A 43 -16.93 7.03 7.56
C LEU A 43 -17.77 7.53 6.38
N LEU A 44 -17.15 8.25 5.44
CA LEU A 44 -17.85 8.91 4.34
C LEU A 44 -18.34 7.93 3.28
N VAL A 45 -17.60 6.86 2.97
CA VAL A 45 -18.01 5.86 1.98
C VAL A 45 -19.28 5.12 2.40
N PRO A 46 -19.40 4.56 3.63
CA PRO A 46 -20.65 3.95 4.09
C PRO A 46 -21.82 4.94 4.14
N MET A 47 -21.58 6.18 4.56
CA MET A 47 -22.63 7.22 4.55
C MET A 47 -23.13 7.52 3.13
N ALA A 48 -22.21 7.63 2.16
CA ALA A 48 -22.57 7.83 0.76
C ALA A 48 -23.34 6.64 0.19
N LEU A 49 -22.94 5.41 0.54
CA LEU A 49 -23.65 4.19 0.15
C LEU A 49 -25.07 4.14 0.72
N ALA A 50 -25.22 4.41 2.03
CA ALA A 50 -26.52 4.48 2.68
C ALA A 50 -27.42 5.57 2.06
N GLY A 51 -26.85 6.74 1.75
CA GLY A 51 -27.53 7.82 1.05
C GLY A 51 -27.99 7.43 -0.36
N ALA A 52 -27.16 6.71 -1.11
CA ALA A 52 -27.50 6.20 -2.44
C ALA A 52 -28.65 5.17 -2.37
N VAL A 53 -28.56 4.19 -1.47
CA VAL A 53 -29.60 3.16 -1.27
C VAL A 53 -30.92 3.80 -0.82
N GLY A 54 -30.89 4.70 0.17
CA GLY A 54 -32.08 5.41 0.63
C GLY A 54 -32.72 6.25 -0.48
N SER A 55 -31.91 6.87 -1.35
CA SER A 55 -32.40 7.63 -2.49
C SER A 55 -33.07 6.74 -3.54
N LEU A 56 -32.54 5.53 -3.80
CA LEU A 56 -33.17 4.56 -4.71
C LEU A 56 -34.58 4.19 -4.22
N VAL A 57 -34.76 3.98 -2.92
CA VAL A 57 -36.09 3.74 -2.32
C VAL A 57 -36.99 4.95 -2.50
N MET A 58 -36.49 6.16 -2.24
CA MET A 58 -37.26 7.41 -2.37
C MET A 58 -37.73 7.71 -3.80
N ILE A 59 -37.01 7.24 -4.84
CA ILE A 59 -37.40 7.44 -6.25
C ILE A 59 -38.76 6.80 -6.57
N GLY A 60 -39.13 5.71 -5.89
CA GLY A 60 -40.45 5.08 -6.01
C GLY A 60 -41.61 6.01 -5.65
N PHE A 61 -41.37 7.00 -4.79
CA PHE A 61 -42.38 7.93 -4.30
C PHE A 61 -42.37 9.23 -5.11
N ARG A 62 -43.42 9.48 -5.89
CA ARG A 62 -43.51 10.64 -6.80
C ARG A 62 -43.21 11.99 -6.12
N GLY A 63 -43.66 12.18 -4.88
CA GLY A 63 -43.41 13.42 -4.12
C GLY A 63 -41.97 13.61 -3.63
N LEU A 64 -41.16 12.54 -3.58
CA LEU A 64 -39.80 12.57 -3.06
C LEU A 64 -38.72 12.50 -4.15
N ARG A 65 -39.09 12.26 -5.41
CA ARG A 65 -38.14 12.09 -6.54
C ARG A 65 -37.08 13.19 -6.64
N ARG A 66 -37.47 14.46 -6.53
CA ARG A 66 -36.52 15.58 -6.61
C ARG A 66 -35.53 15.58 -5.45
N GLN A 67 -35.98 15.18 -4.25
CA GLN A 67 -35.10 15.06 -3.09
C GLN A 67 -34.13 13.89 -3.27
N ALA A 68 -34.66 12.74 -3.71
CA ALA A 68 -33.87 11.57 -4.02
C ALA A 68 -32.77 11.86 -5.04
N LEU A 69 -33.10 12.56 -6.13
CA LEU A 69 -32.12 12.97 -7.14
C LEU A 69 -31.04 13.91 -6.58
N ASN A 70 -31.41 14.83 -5.68
CA ASN A 70 -30.44 15.74 -5.05
C ASN A 70 -29.46 15.02 -4.09
N VAL A 71 -29.80 13.81 -3.64
CA VAL A 71 -28.96 13.01 -2.74
C VAL A 71 -28.17 11.96 -3.51
N ILE A 72 -28.81 11.23 -4.43
CA ILE A 72 -28.14 10.15 -5.17
C ILE A 72 -27.00 10.65 -6.05
N VAL A 73 -27.15 11.82 -6.69
CA VAL A 73 -26.12 12.37 -7.59
C VAL A 73 -24.80 12.63 -6.85
N PRO A 74 -24.75 13.41 -5.74
CA PRO A 74 -23.50 13.61 -5.01
C PRO A 74 -22.98 12.32 -4.36
N CYS A 75 -23.85 11.41 -3.90
CA CYS A 75 -23.40 10.11 -3.38
C CYS A 75 -22.70 9.28 -4.47
N LEU A 76 -23.28 9.17 -5.66
CA LEU A 76 -22.66 8.44 -6.77
C LEU A 76 -21.38 9.12 -7.24
N ALA A 77 -21.36 10.45 -7.34
CA ALA A 77 -20.15 11.20 -7.69
C ALA A 77 -19.01 10.95 -6.69
N PHE A 78 -19.32 10.97 -5.39
CA PHE A 78 -18.36 10.68 -4.33
C PHE A 78 -17.83 9.24 -4.39
N LEU A 79 -18.73 8.25 -4.59
CA LEU A 79 -18.35 6.84 -4.69
C LEU A 79 -17.47 6.59 -5.91
N LEU A 80 -17.78 7.18 -7.06
CA LEU A 80 -16.97 7.07 -8.28
C LEU A 80 -15.59 7.73 -8.09
N ALA A 81 -15.54 8.91 -7.47
CA ALA A 81 -14.28 9.58 -7.17
C ALA A 81 -13.42 8.74 -6.20
N SER A 82 -14.04 8.18 -5.16
CA SER A 82 -13.36 7.29 -4.19
C SER A 82 -12.81 6.03 -4.86
N ALA A 83 -13.58 5.41 -5.74
CA ALA A 83 -13.12 4.25 -6.51
C ALA A 83 -11.96 4.59 -7.45
N GLY A 84 -12.01 5.74 -8.13
CA GLY A 84 -10.90 6.23 -8.95
C GLY A 84 -9.64 6.48 -8.13
N MET A 85 -9.77 7.08 -6.94
CA MET A 85 -8.66 7.32 -6.04
C MET A 85 -7.98 6.02 -5.58
N LEU A 86 -8.76 4.99 -5.21
CA LEU A 86 -8.21 3.69 -4.81
C LEU A 86 -7.40 3.03 -5.94
N ARG A 87 -7.84 3.19 -7.20
CA ARG A 87 -7.10 2.70 -8.37
C ARG A 87 -5.78 3.44 -8.56
N LEU A 88 -5.82 4.77 -8.51
CA LEU A 88 -4.61 5.59 -8.63
C LEU A 88 -3.62 5.33 -7.51
N GLN A 89 -4.09 5.07 -6.29
CA GLN A 89 -3.24 4.71 -5.16
C GLN A 89 -2.51 3.39 -5.40
N GLY A 90 -3.18 2.38 -5.96
CA GLY A 90 -2.55 1.11 -6.32
C GLY A 90 -1.44 1.31 -7.35
N GLU A 91 -1.72 2.02 -8.44
CA GLU A 91 -0.72 2.31 -9.49
C GLU A 91 0.47 3.12 -8.96
N ALA A 92 0.20 4.15 -8.14
CA ALA A 92 1.24 4.95 -7.52
C ALA A 92 2.14 4.13 -6.59
N ARG A 93 1.55 3.17 -5.86
CA ARG A 93 2.29 2.26 -4.97
C ARG A 93 3.16 1.29 -5.75
N SER A 94 2.62 0.63 -6.79
CA SER A 94 3.42 -0.25 -7.65
C SER A 94 4.60 0.51 -8.27
N LEU A 95 4.38 1.73 -8.77
CA LEU A 95 5.46 2.57 -9.30
C LEU A 95 6.50 2.95 -8.23
N ALA A 96 6.07 3.22 -6.99
CA ALA A 96 6.99 3.50 -5.90
C ALA A 96 7.87 2.28 -5.57
N PHE A 97 7.31 1.07 -5.61
CA PHE A 97 8.04 -0.18 -5.41
C PHE A 97 8.97 -0.54 -6.56
N GLU A 98 8.59 -0.29 -7.81
CA GLU A 98 9.50 -0.42 -8.95
C GLU A 98 10.74 0.48 -8.79
N LYS A 99 10.52 1.74 -8.41
CA LYS A 99 11.62 2.69 -8.18
C LYS A 99 12.45 2.32 -6.95
N LEU A 100 11.83 1.76 -5.90
CA LEU A 100 12.54 1.22 -4.74
C LEU A 100 13.47 0.08 -5.20
N ALA A 101 12.93 -0.90 -5.94
CA ALA A 101 13.73 -2.01 -6.47
C ALA A 101 14.92 -1.53 -7.31
N GLU A 102 14.72 -0.51 -8.16
CA GLU A 102 15.79 0.10 -8.96
C GLU A 102 16.87 0.76 -8.07
N ARG A 103 16.46 1.57 -7.07
CA ARG A 103 17.39 2.20 -6.12
C ARG A 103 18.15 1.21 -5.26
N SER A 104 17.52 0.09 -4.91
CA SER A 104 18.11 -0.98 -4.10
C SER A 104 19.12 -1.85 -4.87
N ARG A 105 19.19 -1.72 -6.20
CA ARG A 105 20.07 -2.57 -7.01
C ARG A 105 21.55 -2.53 -6.58
N PRO A 106 22.19 -1.37 -6.32
CA PRO A 106 23.57 -1.33 -5.85
C PRO A 106 23.76 -2.03 -4.51
N LEU A 107 22.78 -1.97 -3.61
CA LEU A 107 22.80 -2.65 -2.32
C LEU A 107 22.75 -4.18 -2.48
N VAL A 108 21.83 -4.68 -3.29
CA VAL A 108 21.72 -6.10 -3.63
C VAL A 108 23.01 -6.62 -4.27
N GLU A 109 23.58 -5.86 -5.22
CA GLU A 109 24.85 -6.21 -5.88
C GLU A 109 26.03 -6.24 -4.89
N ALA A 110 26.07 -5.30 -3.94
CA ALA A 110 27.08 -5.25 -2.89
C ALA A 110 27.00 -6.45 -1.93
N ILE A 111 25.80 -6.80 -1.47
CA ILE A 111 25.57 -8.00 -0.66
C ILE A 111 26.04 -9.25 -1.41
N GLY A 112 25.64 -9.39 -2.68
CA GLY A 112 26.03 -10.53 -3.51
C GLY A 112 27.54 -10.59 -3.77
N ARG A 113 28.23 -9.45 -3.87
CA ARG A 113 29.70 -9.41 -4.00
C ARG A 113 30.40 -9.81 -2.70
N TYR A 114 29.97 -9.25 -1.55
CA TYR A 114 30.46 -9.64 -0.23
C TYR A 114 30.35 -11.16 -0.05
N GLU A 115 29.18 -11.71 -0.39
CA GLU A 115 28.89 -13.14 -0.27
C GLU A 115 29.86 -14.00 -1.10
N ARG A 116 30.13 -13.64 -2.36
CA ARG A 116 31.06 -14.40 -3.22
C ARG A 116 32.50 -14.36 -2.72
N GLU A 117 32.93 -13.26 -2.12
CA GLU A 117 34.31 -13.09 -1.65
C GLU A 117 34.57 -13.72 -0.28
N ARG A 118 33.55 -13.77 0.58
CA ARG A 118 33.63 -14.29 1.95
C ARG A 118 33.00 -15.67 2.13
N ASP A 119 32.36 -16.20 1.08
CA ASP A 119 31.53 -17.42 1.09
C ASP A 119 30.43 -17.40 2.19
N ALA A 120 30.00 -16.20 2.57
CA ALA A 120 28.98 -15.98 3.59
C ALA A 120 28.33 -14.60 3.39
N PRO A 121 27.01 -14.46 3.62
CA PRO A 121 26.34 -13.17 3.59
C PRO A 121 26.89 -12.23 4.68
N PRO A 122 26.79 -10.90 4.51
CA PRO A 122 27.16 -9.97 5.55
C PRO A 122 26.28 -10.16 6.79
N HIS A 123 26.84 -9.95 7.98
CA HIS A 123 26.07 -10.05 9.23
C HIS A 123 25.13 -8.84 9.43
N SER A 124 25.42 -7.72 8.76
CA SER A 124 24.65 -6.48 8.81
C SER A 124 24.94 -5.65 7.56
N LEU A 125 24.04 -4.75 7.18
CA LEU A 125 24.27 -3.87 6.03
C LEU A 125 25.51 -2.97 6.23
N ASP A 126 25.79 -2.53 7.47
CA ASP A 126 26.94 -1.68 7.80
C ASP A 126 28.29 -2.29 7.43
N SER A 127 28.41 -3.63 7.42
CA SER A 127 29.66 -4.31 7.03
C SER A 127 29.98 -4.20 5.52
N LEU A 128 29.07 -3.65 4.73
CA LEU A 128 29.28 -3.34 3.32
C LEU A 128 30.00 -1.99 3.15
N VAL A 129 29.98 -1.12 4.15
CA VAL A 129 30.59 0.21 4.10
C VAL A 129 31.94 0.19 4.85
N PRO A 130 33.03 0.77 4.29
CA PRO A 130 33.13 1.43 3.00
C PRO A 130 33.55 0.50 1.84
N ASP A 131 33.85 -0.76 2.13
CA ASP A 131 34.58 -1.64 1.19
C ASP A 131 33.77 -2.02 -0.07
N TYR A 132 32.44 -2.10 0.07
CA TYR A 132 31.52 -2.49 -1.01
C TYR A 132 30.59 -1.36 -1.45
N LEU A 133 30.31 -0.39 -0.59
CA LEU A 133 29.47 0.78 -0.84
C LEU A 133 30.03 2.00 -0.12
N ASP A 134 29.84 3.20 -0.69
CA ASP A 134 30.17 4.45 0.00
C ASP A 134 29.21 4.71 1.17
N GLU A 135 27.92 4.41 0.98
CA GLU A 135 26.85 4.48 1.97
C GLU A 135 25.72 3.51 1.60
N ILE A 136 24.83 3.21 2.56
CA ILE A 136 23.63 2.40 2.28
C ILE A 136 22.59 3.29 1.57
N PRO A 137 22.14 2.93 0.36
CA PRO A 137 21.12 3.72 -0.35
C PRO A 137 19.85 3.83 0.49
N GLU A 138 19.17 4.98 0.45
CA GLU A 138 17.85 5.13 1.06
C GLU A 138 16.76 4.36 0.28
N THR A 139 15.67 4.00 0.96
CA THR A 139 14.51 3.40 0.29
C THR A 139 13.82 4.38 -0.66
N GLY A 140 13.91 5.70 -0.40
CA GLY A 140 13.20 6.74 -1.14
C GLY A 140 11.67 6.71 -0.96
N ILE A 141 11.16 5.97 0.03
CA ILE A 141 9.76 5.97 0.45
C ILE A 141 9.73 6.49 1.88
N GLU A 142 9.20 7.70 2.07
CA GLU A 142 9.23 8.39 3.38
C GLU A 142 8.50 7.61 4.49
N ALA A 143 7.37 6.97 4.16
CA ALA A 143 6.67 6.11 5.12
C ALA A 143 7.42 4.83 5.50
N CYS A 144 8.44 4.45 4.71
CA CYS A 144 9.14 3.17 4.82
C CYS A 144 10.66 3.43 4.65
N PRO A 145 11.30 4.24 5.53
CA PRO A 145 12.61 4.82 5.25
C PRO A 145 13.78 3.83 5.39
N GLU A 146 13.57 2.73 6.12
CA GLU A 146 14.63 1.82 6.55
C GLU A 146 14.51 0.45 5.88
N TYR A 147 15.67 -0.17 5.63
CA TYR A 147 15.75 -1.57 5.27
C TYR A 147 15.84 -2.43 6.53
N ASP A 148 15.14 -3.55 6.50
CA ASP A 148 15.32 -4.64 7.45
C ASP A 148 16.07 -5.77 6.73
N TYR A 149 17.10 -6.33 7.37
CA TYR A 149 18.00 -7.29 6.76
C TYR A 149 18.26 -8.46 7.71
N GLU A 150 18.10 -9.68 7.20
CA GLU A 150 18.36 -10.90 7.95
C GLU A 150 19.23 -11.86 7.15
N ALA A 151 20.31 -12.34 7.77
CA ALA A 151 21.18 -13.36 7.21
C ALA A 151 20.68 -14.76 7.61
N VAL A 152 20.61 -15.65 6.61
CA VAL A 152 20.11 -17.03 6.67
C VAL A 152 18.66 -17.10 7.14
N VAL A 153 17.75 -17.12 6.17
CA VAL A 153 16.31 -17.17 6.39
C VAL A 153 15.83 -18.57 5.99
N GLU A 154 15.45 -19.36 7.00
CA GLU A 154 14.69 -20.60 6.81
C GLU A 154 13.21 -20.29 7.00
N ILE A 155 12.45 -20.32 5.90
CA ILE A 155 11.00 -20.16 5.98
C ILE A 155 10.39 -21.54 5.99
N ALA A 156 9.88 -21.92 7.15
CA ALA A 156 8.93 -23.01 7.24
C ALA A 156 7.60 -22.52 6.65
N ASP A 157 7.25 -23.04 5.47
CA ASP A 157 5.90 -22.90 4.89
C ASP A 157 4.88 -23.54 5.85
N ASP A 158 4.43 -22.80 6.87
CA ASP A 158 3.37 -23.26 7.79
C ASP A 158 1.97 -22.86 7.30
N TYR A 159 1.90 -21.96 6.31
CA TYR A 159 0.67 -21.39 5.80
C TYR A 159 0.47 -21.80 4.33
N GLY A 160 -0.25 -22.90 4.08
CA GLY A 160 -1.03 -23.00 2.84
C GLY A 160 -0.84 -24.22 1.92
N GLN A 161 -0.06 -25.24 2.28
CA GLN A 161 -0.10 -26.48 1.51
C GLN A 161 -1.10 -27.48 2.09
N SER A 162 -2.28 -27.54 1.48
CA SER A 162 -3.22 -28.67 1.56
C SER A 162 -2.62 -30.01 1.11
N SER A 163 -1.36 -30.02 0.64
CA SER A 163 -0.56 -31.21 0.31
C SER A 163 0.14 -31.86 1.52
N GLY A 164 0.14 -31.22 2.69
CA GLY A 164 0.77 -31.76 3.91
C GLY A 164 2.30 -31.82 3.89
N ARG A 165 2.95 -31.24 2.87
CA ARG A 165 4.42 -31.20 2.76
C ARG A 165 4.93 -29.78 3.01
N ARG A 166 5.54 -29.56 4.17
CA ARG A 166 6.34 -28.36 4.46
C ARG A 166 7.53 -28.35 3.52
N VAL A 167 7.57 -27.41 2.58
CA VAL A 167 8.77 -27.15 1.78
C VAL A 167 9.46 -26.00 2.47
N ALA A 168 10.47 -26.31 3.28
CA ALA A 168 11.33 -25.25 3.81
C ALA A 168 12.08 -24.63 2.63
N ARG A 169 11.83 -23.35 2.37
CA ARG A 169 12.63 -22.58 1.42
C ARG A 169 13.73 -21.89 2.21
N VAL A 170 14.96 -22.07 1.74
CA VAL A 170 16.14 -21.49 2.39
C VAL A 170 16.71 -20.44 1.46
N SER A 171 16.63 -19.19 1.89
CA SER A 171 17.41 -18.10 1.30
C SER A 171 18.59 -17.81 2.19
N ARG A 172 19.74 -17.50 1.59
CA ARG A 172 20.95 -17.14 2.36
C ARG A 172 20.82 -15.80 3.07
N TRP A 173 19.93 -14.93 2.60
CA TRP A 173 19.60 -13.67 3.25
C TRP A 173 18.28 -13.12 2.68
N GLU A 174 17.67 -12.20 3.40
CA GLU A 174 16.49 -11.45 2.98
C GLU A 174 16.70 -9.96 3.26
N LEU A 175 16.31 -9.13 2.30
CA LEU A 175 16.25 -7.69 2.44
C LEU A 175 14.79 -7.26 2.33
N ARG A 176 14.27 -6.55 3.33
CA ARG A 176 12.86 -6.15 3.45
C ARG A 176 12.73 -4.65 3.63
N VAL A 177 11.57 -4.15 3.26
CA VAL A 177 11.06 -2.84 3.61
C VAL A 177 9.63 -3.03 4.10
N HIS A 178 9.39 -2.75 5.38
CA HIS A 178 8.05 -2.79 5.97
C HIS A 178 7.25 -1.61 5.46
N CYS A 179 6.13 -1.88 4.76
CA CYS A 179 5.36 -0.87 4.06
C CYS A 179 3.89 -0.81 4.49
N PRO A 180 3.57 -0.74 5.80
CA PRO A 180 2.19 -0.86 6.27
C PRO A 180 1.28 0.24 5.70
N ILE A 181 0.11 -0.14 5.20
CA ILE A 181 -0.98 0.79 4.89
C ILE A 181 -2.07 0.69 5.96
N GLY A 182 -2.21 1.72 6.79
CA GLY A 182 -3.27 1.81 7.79
C GLY A 182 -2.90 1.19 9.15
N PHE A 183 -3.91 0.83 9.94
CA PHE A 183 -3.75 0.53 11.38
C PHE A 183 -3.40 -0.95 11.67
N LEU A 184 -3.73 -1.86 10.77
CA LEU A 184 -3.51 -3.31 10.88
C LEU A 184 -3.09 -3.83 9.51
N ASN A 185 -1.81 -3.64 9.17
CA ASN A 185 -1.30 -4.05 7.88
C ASN A 185 0.17 -4.50 8.05
N TRP A 186 0.48 -5.69 7.52
CA TRP A 186 1.80 -6.32 7.53
C TRP A 186 2.37 -6.46 6.11
N ASP A 187 2.10 -5.46 5.27
CA ASP A 187 2.64 -5.33 3.92
C ASP A 187 4.17 -5.27 3.98
N VAL A 188 4.81 -6.17 3.25
CA VAL A 188 6.27 -6.25 3.17
C VAL A 188 6.70 -6.29 1.72
N PHE A 189 7.68 -5.45 1.38
CA PHE A 189 8.38 -5.54 0.11
C PHE A 189 9.77 -6.12 0.34
N PHE A 190 10.10 -7.25 -0.30
CA PHE A 190 11.32 -7.98 0.03
C PHE A 190 12.02 -8.62 -1.17
N TYR A 191 13.30 -8.91 -0.97
CA TYR A 191 14.19 -9.51 -1.95
C TYR A 191 14.83 -10.78 -1.39
N TRP A 192 14.84 -11.85 -2.20
CA TRP A 192 15.66 -13.02 -1.99
C TRP A 192 16.63 -13.21 -3.17
N PRO A 193 17.91 -13.48 -2.91
CA PRO A 193 18.88 -13.80 -3.97
C PRO A 193 18.47 -15.01 -4.82
N THR A 194 17.66 -15.92 -4.28
CA THR A 194 17.19 -17.11 -5.01
C THR A 194 16.08 -16.79 -6.02
N GLN A 195 15.36 -15.68 -5.84
CA GLN A 195 14.16 -15.29 -6.60
C GLN A 195 13.03 -16.36 -6.64
N ASP A 196 13.14 -17.39 -5.81
CA ASP A 196 12.17 -18.47 -5.68
C ASP A 196 11.13 -18.11 -4.62
N TYR A 197 10.32 -17.09 -4.93
CA TYR A 197 9.21 -16.65 -4.10
C TYR A 197 8.01 -17.63 -4.19
N PRO A 198 7.36 -17.98 -3.07
CA PRO A 198 6.14 -18.78 -3.07
C PRO A 198 4.93 -17.98 -3.61
N ASP A 199 3.76 -18.60 -3.71
CA ASP A 199 2.52 -17.90 -4.09
C ASP A 199 1.96 -17.04 -2.93
N GLY A 200 2.36 -17.33 -1.69
CA GLY A 200 2.00 -16.56 -0.50
C GLY A 200 2.99 -16.78 0.66
N ILE A 201 3.20 -15.74 1.46
CA ILE A 201 4.05 -15.71 2.65
C ILE A 201 3.59 -14.56 3.56
N TYR A 202 4.00 -14.54 4.83
CA TYR A 202 3.64 -13.49 5.80
C TYR A 202 2.13 -13.29 5.95
N GLY A 203 1.33 -14.33 5.65
CA GLY A 203 -0.13 -14.29 5.73
C GLY A 203 -0.85 -13.68 4.52
N GLY A 204 -0.11 -13.15 3.53
CA GLY A 204 -0.66 -12.51 2.35
C GLY A 204 -0.30 -13.21 1.04
N ALA A 205 -0.87 -12.70 -0.06
CA ALA A 205 -0.51 -13.13 -1.41
C ALA A 205 0.71 -12.33 -1.91
N ILE A 206 1.54 -12.97 -2.74
CA ILE A 206 2.71 -12.32 -3.34
C ILE A 206 2.38 -11.75 -4.72
N GLU A 207 2.72 -10.48 -4.91
CA GLU A 207 2.85 -9.83 -6.21
C GLU A 207 4.35 -9.66 -6.54
N ARG A 208 4.79 -10.16 -7.70
CA ARG A 208 6.17 -9.96 -8.15
C ARG A 208 6.30 -8.59 -8.82
N ILE A 209 7.26 -7.79 -8.36
CA ILE A 209 7.58 -6.47 -8.92
C ILE A 209 9.06 -6.47 -9.26
N ALA A 210 9.37 -6.60 -10.55
CA ALA A 210 10.73 -6.88 -11.03
C ALA A 210 11.33 -8.12 -10.33
N ASP A 211 12.53 -7.98 -9.76
CA ASP A 211 13.24 -9.03 -9.04
C ASP A 211 12.85 -9.12 -7.55
N TRP A 212 11.83 -8.37 -7.11
CA TRP A 212 11.35 -8.30 -5.73
C TRP A 212 9.95 -8.90 -5.60
N ALA A 213 9.55 -9.19 -4.36
CA ALA A 213 8.23 -9.65 -4.00
C ALA A 213 7.56 -8.64 -3.06
N TYR A 214 6.31 -8.29 -3.36
CA TYR A 214 5.43 -7.52 -2.51
C TYR A 214 4.38 -8.45 -1.92
N VAL A 215 4.24 -8.45 -0.60
CA VAL A 215 3.14 -9.14 0.08
C VAL A 215 2.05 -8.14 0.40
N HIS A 216 0.85 -8.43 -0.06
CA HIS A 216 -0.35 -7.69 0.28
C HIS A 216 -1.33 -8.58 1.05
N GLU A 217 -1.84 -8.07 2.17
CA GLU A 217 -2.92 -8.71 2.95
C GLU A 217 -4.33 -8.26 2.52
#